data_AF-A0A0Q9DVU7-F1
#
_entry.id   AF-A0A0Q9DVU7-F1
#
_cell.length_a   1.000
_cell.length_b   1.000
_cell.length_c   1.000
_cell.angle_alpha   90.00
_cell.angle_beta   90.00
_cell.angle_gamma   90.00
#
_symmetry.space_group_name_H-M   'P 1'
#
loop_
_entity.id
_entity.type
_entity.pdbx_description
1 polymer ?
#
loop_
_entity_poly.entity_id
_entity_poly.type
_entity_poly.pdbx_seq_one_letter_code
_entity_poly.pdbx_strand_id
1 'polypeptide(L)' 'MDPAAYYYMPLFKPGASVQWGQRRETVSHVVVRRNALMIYLVGLDSPVHPDSLQVEPTAFHLTRVPDRF' A
#
# COMPACT_ATOMS: atom_id res chain seq x y z
N MET A 1 -1.61 20.75 -14.26
CA MET A 1 -0.66 19.94 -13.46
C MET A 1 0.04 19.03 -14.43
N ASP A 2 1.37 19.10 -14.53
CA ASP A 2 2.12 18.31 -15.52
C ASP A 2 2.14 16.83 -15.07
N PRO A 3 1.56 15.89 -15.84
CA PRO A 3 1.57 14.48 -15.48
C PRO A 3 2.99 13.89 -15.38
N ALA A 4 4.02 14.54 -15.95
CA ALA A 4 5.41 14.14 -15.79
C ALA A 4 5.97 14.33 -14.36
N ALA A 5 5.24 15.03 -13.47
CA ALA A 5 5.67 15.27 -12.09
C ALA A 5 5.40 14.10 -11.13
N TYR A 6 4.59 13.13 -11.53
CA TYR A 6 4.10 12.05 -10.68
C TYR A 6 4.43 10.67 -11.22
N TYR A 7 4.80 9.78 -10.31
CA TYR A 7 4.91 8.35 -10.57
C TYR A 7 3.84 7.60 -9.80
N TYR A 8 3.11 6.72 -10.48
CA TYR A 8 2.03 5.95 -9.87
C TYR A 8 2.51 4.54 -9.57
N MET A 9 2.41 4.11 -8.32
CA MET A 9 2.69 2.72 -7.93
C MET A 9 1.81 2.26 -6.77
N PRO A 10 1.60 0.93 -6.64
CA PRO A 10 1.02 0.34 -5.44
C PRO A 10 1.77 0.75 -4.17
N LEU A 11 1.02 1.17 -3.14
CA LEU A 11 1.59 1.46 -1.82
C LEU A 11 0.75 0.80 -0.73
N PHE A 12 1.32 -0.18 -0.05
CA PHE A 12 0.76 -0.71 1.18
C PHE A 12 1.23 0.15 2.35
N LYS A 13 0.27 0.69 3.12
CA LYS A 13 0.51 1.42 4.36
C LYS A 13 -0.65 1.20 5.34
N PRO A 14 -0.44 1.34 6.66
CA PRO A 14 -1.54 1.32 7.62
C PRO A 14 -2.70 2.22 7.19
N GLY A 15 -3.93 1.69 7.29
CA GLY A 15 -5.15 2.37 6.87
C GLY A 15 -5.42 2.39 5.36
N ALA A 16 -4.51 1.88 4.52
CA ALA A 16 -4.80 1.71 3.09
C ALA A 16 -5.90 0.67 2.89
N SER A 17 -6.81 0.96 1.96
CA SER A 17 -7.84 0.00 1.57
C SER A 17 -7.36 -0.84 0.40
N VAL A 18 -7.56 -2.14 0.49
CA VAL A 18 -7.14 -3.14 -0.50
C VAL A 18 -8.30 -4.06 -0.83
N GLN A 19 -8.28 -4.65 -2.02
CA GLN A 19 -9.23 -5.68 -2.41
C GLN A 19 -8.56 -7.05 -2.27
N TRP A 20 -9.23 -7.97 -1.56
CA TRP A 20 -8.84 -9.36 -1.44
C TRP A 20 -9.96 -10.25 -1.97
N GLY A 21 -9.81 -10.71 -3.21
CA GLY A 21 -10.89 -11.38 -3.94
C GLY A 21 -12.10 -10.45 -4.11
N GLN A 22 -13.24 -10.81 -3.51
CA GLN A 22 -14.48 -10.03 -3.58
C GLN A 22 -14.68 -9.09 -2.37
N ARG A 23 -13.73 -9.07 -1.42
CA ARG A 23 -13.84 -8.27 -0.19
C ARG A 23 -12.91 -7.06 -0.22
N ARG A 24 -13.42 -5.96 0.31
CA ARG A 24 -12.64 -4.78 0.61
C ARG A 24 -12.13 -4.87 2.04
N GLU A 25 -10.82 -4.81 2.19
CA GLU A 25 -10.12 -4.97 3.46
C GLU A 25 -9.30 -3.71 3.78
N THR A 26 -8.84 -3.61 5.02
CA THR A 26 -7.98 -2.51 5.48
C THR A 26 -6.64 -3.04 5.96
N VAL A 27 -5.55 -2.43 5.50
CA VAL A 27 -4.21 -2.75 5.97
C VAL A 27 -4.07 -2.27 7.42
N SER A 28 -3.75 -3.18 8.34
CA SER A 28 -3.36 -2.85 9.70
C SER A 28 -1.92 -2.37 9.74
N HIS A 29 -0.98 -3.21 9.27
CA HIS A 29 0.44 -2.90 9.25
C HIS A 29 1.17 -3.73 8.19
N VAL A 30 2.40 -3.32 7.91
CA VAL A 30 3.26 -3.93 6.89
C VAL A 30 4.55 -4.38 7.54
N VAL A 31 4.97 -5.61 7.28
CA VAL A 31 6.22 -6.17 7.79
C VAL A 31 7.10 -6.60 6.63
N VAL A 32 8.37 -6.19 6.68
CA VAL A 32 9.40 -6.67 5.78
C VAL A 32 10.38 -7.51 6.58
N ARG A 33 10.49 -8.81 6.27
CA ARG A 33 11.38 -9.73 6.98
C ARG A 33 11.94 -10.76 6.02
N ARG A 34 13.27 -11.00 6.07
CA ARG A 34 13.96 -12.01 5.24
C ARG A 34 13.59 -11.89 3.75
N ASN A 35 13.63 -10.67 3.22
CA ASN A 35 13.28 -10.34 1.82
C ASN A 35 11.82 -10.66 1.43
N ALA A 36 10.94 -10.91 2.39
CA ALA A 36 9.50 -11.07 2.16
C ALA A 36 8.75 -9.82 2.65
N LEU A 37 7.79 -9.38 1.84
CA LEU A 37 6.79 -8.37 2.20
C LEU A 37 5.52 -9.07 2.67
N MET A 38 5.07 -8.74 3.87
CA MET A 38 3.90 -9.34 4.52
C MET A 38 2.91 -8.24 4.89
N ILE A 39 1.66 -8.40 4.44
CA ILE A 39 0.60 -7.43 4.67
C ILE A 39 -0.37 -7.99 5.72
N TYR A 40 -0.51 -7.29 6.84
CA TYR A 40 -1.49 -7.66 7.86
C TYR A 40 -2.75 -6.84 7.65
N LEU A 41 -3.89 -7.52 7.61
CA LEU A 41 -5.22 -6.92 7.49
C LEU A 41 -5.87 -6.78 8.87
N VAL A 42 -6.75 -5.80 9.02
CA VAL A 42 -7.48 -5.59 10.28
C VAL A 42 -8.33 -6.83 10.59
N GLY A 43 -8.16 -7.39 11.78
CA GLY A 43 -8.93 -8.55 12.25
C GLY A 43 -8.47 -9.90 11.69
N LEU A 44 -7.38 -9.96 10.93
CA LEU A 44 -6.79 -11.20 10.43
C LEU A 44 -5.46 -11.49 11.12
N ASP A 45 -5.33 -12.69 11.68
CA ASP A 45 -4.15 -13.08 12.46
C ASP A 45 -2.93 -13.43 11.60
N SER A 46 -3.16 -13.88 10.36
CA SER A 46 -2.11 -14.30 9.44
C SER A 46 -1.85 -13.24 8.36
N PRO A 47 -0.57 -13.02 7.98
CA PRO A 47 -0.25 -12.10 6.91
C PRO A 47 -0.72 -12.64 5.56
N VAL A 48 -1.08 -11.71 4.69
CA VAL A 48 -1.45 -11.95 3.30
C VAL A 48 -0.29 -11.54 2.39
N HIS A 49 -0.03 -12.35 1.37
CA HIS A 49 1.00 -12.02 0.37
C HIS A 49 0.52 -10.83 -0.49
N PRO A 50 1.38 -9.82 -0.76
CA PRO A 50 1.01 -8.64 -1.53
C PRO A 50 0.40 -8.96 -2.89
N ASP A 51 0.90 -9.98 -3.59
CA ASP A 51 0.40 -10.37 -4.92
C ASP A 51 -1.05 -10.88 -4.94
N SER A 52 -1.61 -11.23 -3.77
CA SER A 52 -3.03 -11.62 -3.65
C SER A 52 -3.96 -10.43 -3.37
N LEU A 53 -3.40 -9.24 -3.19
CA LEU A 53 -4.12 -8.00 -2.90
C LEU A 53 -4.08 -7.07 -4.11
N GLN A 54 -5.20 -6.42 -4.39
CA GLN A 54 -5.23 -5.30 -5.33
C GLN A 54 -5.32 -4.00 -4.52
N VAL A 55 -4.50 -3.02 -4.90
CA VAL A 55 -4.49 -1.69 -4.28
C VAL A 55 -4.48 -0.65 -5.39
N GLU A 56 -5.27 0.40 -5.20
CA GLU A 56 -5.28 1.52 -6.14
C GLU A 56 -3.89 2.19 -6.17
N PRO A 57 -3.36 2.54 -7.36
CA PRO A 57 -2.08 3.20 -7.47
C PRO A 57 -2.05 4.51 -6.68
N THR A 58 -1.00 4.70 -5.90
CA THR A 58 -0.73 5.95 -5.18
C THR A 58 0.18 6.83 -6.03
N ALA A 59 -0.10 8.14 -6.08
CA ALA A 59 0.75 9.11 -6.74
C ALA A 59 1.93 9.48 -5.83
N PHE A 60 3.15 9.36 -6.36
CA PHE A 60 4.39 9.75 -5.73
C PHE A 60 4.98 10.94 -6.46
N HIS A 61 5.45 11.92 -5.69
CA HIS A 61 6.25 13.00 -6.23
C HIS A 61 7.67 12.51 -6.54
N LEU A 62 8.17 12.81 -7.74
CA LEU A 62 9.54 12.48 -8.14
C LEU A 62 10.60 13.43 -7.55
N THR A 63 10.15 14.53 -6.93
CA THR A 63 10.98 15.50 -6.23
C THR A 63 10.58 15.56 -4.76
N ARG A 64 11.54 15.90 -3.89
CA ARG A 64 11.26 16.09 -2.47
C ARG A 64 10.30 17.27 -2.30
N VAL A 65 9.12 17.00 -1.77
CA VAL A 65 8.17 18.02 -1.34
C VAL A 65 8.34 18.19 0.18
N PRO A 66 8.47 19.42 0.70
CA PRO A 66 8.50 19.65 2.15
C PRO A 66 7.23 19.11 2.81
N ASP A 67 7.36 18.51 3.99
CA ASP A 67 6.20 18.15 4.79
C ASP A 67 5.38 19.41 5.08
N ARG A 68 4.10 19.40 4.71
CA ARG A 68 3.16 20.43 5.12
C ARG A 68 2.70 20.05 6.52
N PHE A 69 3.34 20.65 7.53
CA PHE A 69 2.84 20.66 8.90
C PHE A 69 1.55 21.50 8.99
#